data_AF-A0A5N7CLN9-F1
#
_entry.id   AF-A0A5N7CLN9-F1
#
_cell.length_a   1.000
_cell.length_b   1.000
_cell.length_c   1.000
_cell.angle_alpha   90.00
_cell.angle_beta   90.00
_cell.angle_gamma   90.00
#
_symmetry.space_group_name_H-M   'P 1'
#
loop_
_entity.id
_entity.type
_entity.pdbx_description
1 polymer ?
#
loop_
_entity_poly.entity_id
_entity_poly.type
_entity_poly.pdbx_seq_one_letter_code
_entity_poly.pdbx_strand_id
1 'polypeptide(L)'
;MPKMVYTVADFDNPQVREAANPSTIGGWHHGPVPYANADWTPPEGTITPEINGQAPNPGERFSGVNGRVCDVAVNGDQMCGRCFSSMIAYRRHLRQSHPGASANPNTANISDAELAAGQNALKRWVLEQGWRRARYLHEPGRGPLNGLINEYADACEQIARTNASFRAAFGDRFHRDPVILPPSSGRRKRNRGPTPPSTPEPEPEPAPPVKKIATRGGRKGKGRTSAKRAVRYNYA
;
A
#
# COMPACT_ATOMS: atom_id res chain seq x y z
N MET A 1 -14.56 11.78 -5.23
CA MET A 1 -14.91 10.68 -6.14
C MET A 1 -16.05 9.90 -5.51
N PRO A 2 -17.08 9.49 -6.27
CA PRO A 2 -18.16 8.67 -5.72
C PRO A 2 -17.57 7.38 -5.13
N LYS A 3 -18.03 6.98 -3.94
CA LYS A 3 -17.66 5.72 -3.31
C LYS A 3 -18.13 4.60 -4.24
N MET A 4 -17.22 3.72 -4.69
CA MET A 4 -17.63 2.58 -5.52
C MET A 4 -18.63 1.75 -4.72
N VAL A 5 -19.77 1.45 -5.33
CA VAL A 5 -20.80 0.62 -4.72
C VAL A 5 -20.53 -0.81 -5.16
N TYR A 6 -20.08 -1.64 -4.23
CA TYR A 6 -19.90 -3.07 -4.48
C TYR A 6 -21.19 -3.83 -4.27
N THR A 7 -21.34 -4.91 -5.03
CA THR A 7 -22.47 -5.84 -5.02
C THR A 7 -21.97 -7.26 -4.74
N VAL A 8 -22.89 -8.21 -4.57
CA VAL A 8 -22.55 -9.63 -4.44
C VAL A 8 -21.70 -10.11 -5.63
N ALA A 9 -22.03 -9.68 -6.86
CA ALA A 9 -21.33 -10.11 -8.07
C ALA A 9 -19.86 -9.68 -8.11
N ASP A 10 -19.48 -8.62 -7.39
CA ASP A 10 -18.09 -8.16 -7.32
C ASP A 10 -17.18 -9.09 -6.51
N PHE A 11 -17.76 -9.92 -5.63
CA PHE A 11 -17.06 -10.82 -4.72
C PHE A 11 -17.33 -12.29 -5.05
N ASP A 12 -18.58 -12.65 -5.29
CA ASP A 12 -19.00 -14.02 -5.55
C ASP A 12 -19.02 -14.32 -7.06
N ASN A 13 -17.83 -14.38 -7.65
CA ASN A 13 -17.64 -14.72 -9.05
C ASN A 13 -16.37 -15.59 -9.24
N PRO A 14 -16.23 -16.33 -10.36
CA PRO A 14 -15.09 -17.20 -10.59
C PRO A 14 -13.73 -16.50 -10.51
N GLN A 15 -13.63 -15.25 -10.99
CA GLN A 15 -12.35 -14.52 -11.01
C GLN A 15 -11.83 -14.22 -9.60
N VAL A 16 -12.73 -13.99 -8.63
CA VAL A 16 -12.37 -13.83 -7.22
C VAL A 16 -12.14 -15.18 -6.56
N ARG A 17 -13.04 -16.15 -6.75
CA ARG A 17 -12.92 -17.49 -6.13
C ARG A 17 -11.66 -18.24 -6.55
N GLU A 18 -11.21 -18.03 -7.78
CA GLU A 18 -10.04 -18.70 -8.35
C GLU A 18 -8.80 -17.79 -8.34
N ALA A 19 -8.88 -16.60 -7.72
CA ALA A 19 -7.75 -15.69 -7.63
C ALA A 19 -6.56 -16.36 -6.94
N ALA A 20 -5.43 -16.39 -7.64
CA ALA A 20 -4.19 -16.97 -7.16
C ALA A 20 -3.40 -15.97 -6.29
N ASN A 21 -2.76 -16.49 -5.24
CA ASN A 21 -1.78 -15.76 -4.46
C ASN A 21 -0.66 -16.73 -4.03
N PRO A 22 0.60 -16.52 -4.48
CA PRO A 22 1.05 -15.43 -5.35
C PRO A 22 0.44 -15.53 -6.76
N SER A 23 0.18 -14.39 -7.39
CA SER A 23 -0.20 -14.36 -8.80
C SER A 23 1.03 -14.49 -9.70
N THR A 24 0.87 -15.10 -10.87
CA THR A 24 1.95 -15.23 -11.87
C THR A 24 2.39 -13.87 -12.43
N ILE A 25 1.51 -12.87 -12.41
CA ILE A 25 1.76 -11.54 -12.98
C ILE A 25 2.38 -10.60 -11.95
N GLY A 26 1.82 -10.54 -10.74
CA GLY A 26 2.16 -9.54 -9.72
C GLY A 26 2.96 -10.08 -8.54
N GLY A 27 2.99 -11.39 -8.32
CA GLY A 27 3.53 -12.01 -7.11
C GLY A 27 2.54 -11.96 -5.94
N TRP A 28 3.05 -11.78 -4.72
CA TRP A 28 2.25 -11.78 -3.50
C TRP A 28 1.44 -10.49 -3.34
N HIS A 29 0.12 -10.65 -3.16
CA HIS A 29 -0.84 -9.57 -2.88
C HIS A 29 -1.19 -9.47 -1.38
N HIS A 30 -1.10 -10.59 -0.69
CA HIS A 30 -1.26 -10.76 0.76
C HIS A 30 -0.42 -11.97 1.23
N GLY A 31 -0.32 -12.19 2.54
CA GLY A 31 0.51 -13.26 3.10
C GLY A 31 -0.16 -14.61 3.33
N PRO A 32 0.45 -15.46 4.18
CA PRO A 32 1.81 -15.30 4.72
C PRO A 32 2.86 -15.35 3.61
N VAL A 33 3.69 -14.31 3.51
CA VAL A 33 4.77 -14.25 2.51
C VAL A 33 6.02 -14.89 3.11
N PRO A 34 6.60 -15.93 2.48
CA PRO A 34 7.81 -16.57 2.97
C PRO A 34 8.97 -15.59 3.15
N TYR A 35 9.82 -15.84 4.15
CA TYR A 35 11.04 -15.07 4.37
C TYR A 35 12.27 -15.97 4.35
N ALA A 36 12.72 -16.31 3.13
CA ALA A 36 13.85 -17.23 2.91
C ALA A 36 15.21 -16.71 3.42
N ASN A 37 15.30 -15.43 3.80
CA ASN A 37 16.52 -14.77 4.24
C ASN A 37 16.42 -14.26 5.69
N ALA A 38 15.63 -14.93 6.55
CA ALA A 38 15.40 -14.49 7.92
C ALA A 38 16.69 -14.37 8.76
N ASP A 39 17.66 -15.25 8.52
CA ASP A 39 18.95 -15.26 9.22
C ASP A 39 20.02 -14.38 8.55
N TRP A 40 19.70 -13.79 7.40
CA TRP A 40 20.66 -12.95 6.68
C TRP A 40 20.75 -11.56 7.32
N THR A 41 21.94 -11.22 7.79
CA THR A 41 22.25 -9.89 8.31
C THR A 41 22.97 -9.07 7.23
N PRO A 42 22.36 -7.99 6.70
CA PRO A 42 23.01 -7.14 5.73
C PRO A 42 24.16 -6.33 6.38
N PRO A 43 25.08 -5.77 5.58
CA PRO A 43 26.09 -4.83 6.06
C PRO A 43 25.48 -3.66 6.85
N GLU A 44 26.23 -3.10 7.80
CA GLU A 44 25.78 -1.97 8.61
C GLU A 44 25.39 -0.75 7.75
N GLY A 45 24.34 -0.05 8.17
CA GLY A 45 23.87 1.18 7.54
C GLY A 45 22.50 1.08 6.86
N THR A 46 22.24 1.98 5.90
CA THR A 46 20.97 2.01 5.18
C THR A 46 20.96 0.97 4.05
N ILE A 47 20.01 0.04 4.12
CA ILE A 47 19.86 -1.03 3.12
C ILE A 47 19.28 -0.47 1.82
N THR A 48 20.13 -0.35 0.80
CA THR A 48 19.75 0.05 -0.56
C THR A 48 19.17 -1.14 -1.33
N PRO A 49 18.49 -0.92 -2.47
CA PRO A 49 18.07 -2.02 -3.35
C PRO A 49 19.23 -2.93 -3.78
N GLU A 50 20.41 -2.36 -4.02
CA GLU A 50 21.60 -3.09 -4.45
C GLU A 50 22.09 -4.01 -3.33
N ILE A 51 22.20 -3.49 -2.10
CA ILE A 51 22.56 -4.30 -0.92
C ILE A 51 21.53 -5.40 -0.70
N ASN A 52 20.24 -5.06 -0.75
CA ASN A 52 19.16 -6.02 -0.57
C ASN A 52 19.18 -7.15 -1.62
N GLY A 53 19.67 -6.88 -2.82
CA GLY A 53 19.86 -7.87 -3.88
C GLY A 53 21.02 -8.83 -3.67
N GLN A 54 21.87 -8.61 -2.65
CA GLN A 54 22.97 -9.50 -2.27
C GLN A 54 22.54 -10.61 -1.29
N ALA A 55 21.25 -10.68 -0.96
CA ALA A 55 20.73 -11.73 -0.09
C ALA A 55 21.02 -13.13 -0.69
N PRO A 56 21.34 -14.14 0.14
CA PRO A 56 21.71 -15.49 -0.35
C PRO A 56 20.62 -16.15 -1.19
N ASN A 57 19.35 -15.98 -0.81
CA ASN A 57 18.20 -16.52 -1.53
C ASN A 57 17.46 -15.40 -2.27
N PRO A 58 16.86 -15.68 -3.44
CA PRO A 58 15.99 -14.72 -4.12
C PRO A 58 14.87 -14.24 -3.19
N GLY A 59 14.68 -12.93 -3.11
CA GLY A 59 13.55 -12.36 -2.39
C GLY A 59 12.22 -12.60 -3.12
N GLU A 60 11.12 -12.52 -2.37
CA GLU A 60 9.77 -12.70 -2.90
C GLU A 60 9.34 -11.48 -3.72
N ARG A 61 8.56 -11.72 -4.78
CA ARG A 61 7.97 -10.64 -5.57
C ARG A 61 6.70 -10.14 -4.89
N PHE A 62 6.72 -8.89 -4.42
CA PHE A 62 5.53 -8.21 -3.89
C PHE A 62 4.83 -7.43 -5.00
N SER A 63 3.52 -7.61 -5.12
CA SER A 63 2.73 -6.86 -6.10
C SER A 63 2.64 -5.38 -5.73
N GLY A 64 2.54 -4.53 -6.75
CA GLY A 64 2.17 -3.12 -6.57
C GLY A 64 0.75 -2.93 -6.03
N VAL A 65 -0.10 -3.96 -6.14
CA VAL A 65 -1.49 -3.99 -5.68
C VAL A 65 -1.59 -4.95 -4.52
N ASN A 66 -1.49 -4.42 -3.30
CA ASN A 66 -1.52 -5.18 -2.05
C ASN A 66 -2.28 -4.42 -0.96
N GLY A 67 -2.47 -5.08 0.19
CA GLY A 67 -3.18 -4.51 1.34
C GLY A 67 -2.47 -3.35 2.05
N ARG A 68 -1.21 -3.06 1.71
CA ARG A 68 -0.28 -2.15 2.42
C ARG A 68 -0.10 -2.52 3.90
N VAL A 69 -0.20 -3.81 4.18
CA VAL A 69 0.10 -4.46 5.45
C VAL A 69 1.32 -5.34 5.23
N CYS A 70 2.27 -5.34 6.15
CA CYS A 70 3.46 -6.19 6.05
C CYS A 70 3.11 -7.63 6.36
N ASP A 71 2.95 -8.41 5.31
CA ASP A 71 2.55 -9.81 5.39
C ASP A 71 3.75 -10.78 5.35
N VAL A 72 4.98 -10.27 5.55
CA VAL A 72 6.18 -11.10 5.69
C VAL A 72 6.08 -11.96 6.94
N ALA A 73 6.27 -13.26 6.79
CA ALA A 73 6.37 -14.20 7.89
C ALA A 73 7.59 -13.87 8.78
N VAL A 74 7.35 -13.66 10.07
CA VAL A 74 8.39 -13.34 11.06
C VAL A 74 8.62 -14.47 12.05
N ASN A 75 7.61 -15.30 12.34
CA ASN A 75 7.70 -16.45 13.24
C ASN A 75 6.72 -17.55 12.76
N GLY A 76 7.16 -18.41 11.84
CA GLY A 76 6.31 -19.45 11.26
C GLY A 76 5.15 -18.84 10.47
N ASP A 77 3.92 -19.03 10.94
CA ASP A 77 2.69 -18.50 10.35
C ASP A 77 2.32 -17.08 10.82
N GLN A 78 3.05 -16.52 11.80
CA GLN A 78 2.87 -15.14 12.24
C GLN A 78 3.55 -14.16 11.27
N MET A 79 2.79 -13.17 10.81
CA MET A 79 3.24 -12.11 9.91
C MET A 79 3.58 -10.81 10.65
N CYS A 80 4.36 -9.93 10.06
CA CYS A 80 4.78 -8.66 10.66
C CYS A 80 3.60 -7.75 11.07
N GLY A 81 2.65 -7.49 10.16
CA GLY A 81 1.41 -6.76 10.41
C GLY A 81 1.49 -5.23 10.41
N ARG A 82 2.66 -4.63 10.19
CA ARG A 82 2.76 -3.16 10.11
C ARG A 82 1.95 -2.59 8.94
N CYS A 83 1.19 -1.53 9.19
CA CYS A 83 0.38 -0.82 8.20
C CYS A 83 1.10 0.41 7.63
N PHE A 84 0.90 0.68 6.34
CA PHE A 84 1.53 1.81 5.65
C PHE A 84 0.53 2.63 4.84
N SER A 85 0.67 3.95 4.91
CA SER A 85 -0.14 4.87 4.10
C SER A 85 0.32 4.95 2.64
N SER A 86 1.58 4.59 2.34
CA SER A 86 2.14 4.66 0.99
C SER A 86 3.01 3.45 0.66
N MET A 87 3.07 3.12 -0.64
CA MET A 87 3.93 2.05 -1.15
C MET A 87 5.43 2.33 -0.96
N ILE A 88 5.83 3.61 -0.93
CA ILE A 88 7.23 3.99 -0.68
C ILE A 88 7.63 3.62 0.76
N ALA A 89 6.77 3.95 1.74
CA ALA A 89 7.00 3.60 3.14
C ALA A 89 6.99 2.08 3.35
N TYR A 90 6.05 1.38 2.72
CA TYR A 90 5.97 -0.09 2.74
C TYR A 90 7.25 -0.74 2.20
N ARG A 91 7.70 -0.35 1.00
CA ARG A 91 8.92 -0.89 0.39
C ARG A 91 10.17 -0.56 1.20
N ARG A 92 10.23 0.61 1.83
CA ARG A 92 11.32 0.98 2.74
C ARG A 92 11.34 0.06 3.96
N HIS A 93 10.19 -0.20 4.56
CA HIS A 93 10.07 -1.11 5.69
C HIS A 93 10.50 -2.53 5.33
N LEU A 94 10.08 -3.06 4.17
CA LEU A 94 10.53 -4.37 3.71
C LEU A 94 12.06 -4.46 3.69
N ARG A 95 12.76 -3.49 3.10
CA ARG A 95 14.24 -3.50 3.09
C ARG A 95 14.86 -3.36 4.47
N GLN A 96 14.30 -2.51 5.34
CA GLN A 96 14.92 -2.17 6.62
C GLN A 96 14.61 -3.17 7.74
N SER A 97 13.45 -3.81 7.70
CA SER A 97 12.97 -4.71 8.76
C SER A 97 12.94 -6.17 8.32
N HIS A 98 12.95 -6.42 7.00
CA HIS A 98 12.94 -7.75 6.41
C HIS A 98 13.97 -7.82 5.24
N PRO A 99 15.26 -7.53 5.50
CA PRO A 99 16.28 -7.52 4.45
C PRO A 99 16.29 -8.86 3.68
N GLY A 100 16.26 -8.79 2.35
CA GLY A 100 16.24 -9.95 1.49
C GLY A 100 14.87 -10.63 1.37
N ALA A 101 13.83 -10.18 2.09
CA ALA A 101 12.48 -10.75 1.93
C ALA A 101 11.83 -10.37 0.61
N SER A 102 12.13 -9.17 0.08
CA SER A 102 11.56 -8.65 -1.15
C SER A 102 12.59 -8.64 -2.27
N ALA A 103 12.22 -9.17 -3.43
CA ALA A 103 12.88 -8.84 -4.68
C ALA A 103 12.79 -7.34 -4.95
N ASN A 104 13.75 -6.81 -5.69
CA ASN A 104 13.72 -5.41 -6.10
C ASN A 104 12.51 -5.17 -7.02
N PRO A 105 11.65 -4.18 -6.71
CA PRO A 105 10.46 -3.95 -7.49
C PRO A 105 10.82 -3.49 -8.90
N ASN A 106 10.08 -3.99 -9.89
CA ASN A 106 10.13 -3.45 -11.24
C ASN A 106 9.66 -1.98 -11.23
N THR A 107 10.30 -1.14 -12.03
CA THR A 107 9.93 0.27 -12.23
C THR A 107 8.82 0.45 -13.26
N ALA A 108 8.43 -0.62 -13.95
CA ALA A 108 7.30 -0.63 -14.87
C ALA A 108 5.99 -0.26 -14.15
N ASN A 109 5.09 0.37 -14.91
CA ASN A 109 3.74 0.64 -14.45
C ASN A 109 2.96 -0.67 -14.23
N ILE A 110 2.05 -0.65 -13.26
CA ILE A 110 1.14 -1.77 -12.99
C ILE A 110 0.23 -1.94 -14.22
N SER A 111 0.23 -3.14 -14.79
CA SER A 111 -0.67 -3.47 -15.91
C SER A 111 -2.11 -3.64 -15.42
N ASP A 112 -3.09 -3.46 -16.31
CA ASP A 112 -4.51 -3.71 -15.97
C ASP A 112 -4.75 -5.15 -15.50
N ALA A 113 -4.00 -6.11 -16.06
CA ALA A 113 -4.04 -7.51 -15.66
C ALA A 113 -3.51 -7.73 -14.24
N GLU A 114 -2.41 -7.08 -13.87
CA GLU A 114 -1.90 -7.11 -12.49
C GLU A 114 -2.88 -6.43 -11.53
N LEU A 115 -3.49 -5.32 -11.95
CA LEU A 115 -4.49 -4.61 -11.16
C LEU A 115 -5.70 -5.50 -10.87
N ALA A 116 -6.25 -6.14 -11.89
CA ALA A 116 -7.37 -7.07 -11.74
C ALA A 116 -6.99 -8.27 -10.86
N ALA A 117 -5.84 -8.88 -11.10
CA ALA A 117 -5.35 -10.01 -10.30
C ALA A 117 -5.21 -9.65 -8.82
N GLY A 118 -4.59 -8.51 -8.52
CA GLY A 118 -4.39 -8.07 -7.13
C GLY A 118 -5.66 -7.67 -6.41
N GLN A 119 -6.60 -7.01 -7.10
CA GLN A 119 -7.91 -6.72 -6.53
C GLN A 119 -8.69 -8.00 -6.25
N ASN A 120 -8.71 -8.95 -7.18
CA ASN A 120 -9.41 -10.23 -6.99
C ASN A 120 -8.81 -11.06 -5.86
N ALA A 121 -7.48 -11.12 -5.76
CA ALA A 121 -6.80 -11.80 -4.66
C ALA A 121 -7.14 -11.18 -3.29
N LEU A 122 -7.14 -9.85 -3.18
CA LEU A 122 -7.51 -9.16 -1.95
C LEU A 122 -9.00 -9.30 -1.61
N LYS A 123 -9.90 -9.24 -2.60
CA LYS A 123 -11.33 -9.52 -2.40
C LYS A 123 -11.53 -10.92 -1.86
N ARG A 124 -10.88 -11.93 -2.45
CA ARG A 124 -10.93 -13.33 -1.99
C ARG A 124 -10.42 -13.47 -0.55
N TRP A 125 -9.27 -12.88 -0.26
CA TRP A 125 -8.66 -12.90 1.07
C TRP A 125 -9.55 -12.31 2.15
N VAL A 126 -10.29 -11.25 1.84
CA VAL A 126 -11.30 -10.68 2.74
C VAL A 126 -12.54 -11.57 2.81
N LEU A 127 -13.07 -12.01 1.66
CA LEU A 127 -14.29 -12.82 1.56
C LEU A 127 -14.19 -14.15 2.32
N GLU A 128 -13.06 -14.85 2.21
CA GLU A 128 -12.77 -16.10 2.93
C GLU A 128 -12.32 -15.86 4.39
N GLN A 129 -12.41 -14.62 4.87
CA GLN A 129 -11.97 -14.18 6.19
C GLN A 129 -10.49 -14.48 6.48
N GLY A 130 -9.66 -14.67 5.44
CA GLY A 130 -8.21 -14.88 5.56
C GLY A 130 -7.55 -13.67 6.22
N TRP A 131 -7.92 -12.46 5.78
CA TRP A 131 -7.53 -11.21 6.45
C TRP A 131 -7.88 -11.20 7.92
N ARG A 132 -9.11 -11.60 8.26
CA ARG A 132 -9.61 -11.50 9.62
C ARG A 132 -8.93 -12.48 10.57
N ARG A 133 -8.61 -13.68 10.08
CA ARG A 133 -8.05 -14.79 10.87
C ARG A 133 -6.52 -14.85 10.84
N ALA A 134 -5.87 -14.05 10.00
CA ALA A 134 -4.41 -13.95 9.92
C ALA A 134 -3.78 -13.64 11.28
N ARG A 135 -2.58 -14.17 11.53
CA ARG A 135 -1.84 -13.93 12.77
C ARG A 135 -0.79 -12.85 12.53
N TYR A 136 -0.90 -11.73 13.22
CA TYR A 136 0.03 -10.62 13.09
C TYR A 136 0.79 -10.38 14.40
N LEU A 137 2.08 -10.09 14.29
CA LEU A 137 2.91 -9.63 15.42
C LEU A 137 2.50 -8.21 15.82
N HIS A 138 2.37 -7.33 14.83
CA HIS A 138 1.81 -5.99 15.00
C HIS A 138 0.39 -5.98 14.47
N GLU A 139 -0.58 -6.10 15.36
CA GLU A 139 -2.00 -6.19 14.98
C GLU A 139 -2.40 -4.96 14.13
N PRO A 140 -2.84 -5.15 12.86
CA PRO A 140 -3.11 -4.05 11.95
C PRO A 140 -4.46 -3.37 12.18
N GLY A 141 -5.31 -3.95 13.03
CA GLY A 141 -6.71 -3.55 13.18
C GLY A 141 -7.42 -3.62 11.83
N ARG A 142 -8.11 -2.54 11.44
CA ARG A 142 -8.79 -2.44 10.14
C ARG A 142 -7.86 -2.29 8.93
N GLY A 143 -6.55 -2.21 9.15
CA GLY A 143 -5.57 -1.92 8.10
C GLY A 143 -5.45 -0.42 7.80
N PRO A 144 -4.71 -0.04 6.74
CA PRO A 144 -4.55 1.35 6.35
C PRO A 144 -5.89 2.00 6.00
N LEU A 145 -6.10 3.24 6.48
CA LEU A 145 -7.28 4.03 6.12
C LEU A 145 -7.34 4.21 4.60
N ASN A 146 -8.52 3.96 4.01
CA ASN A 146 -8.71 3.95 2.55
C ASN A 146 -7.83 2.93 1.80
N GLY A 147 -7.38 1.88 2.50
CA GLY A 147 -6.76 0.71 1.89
C GLY A 147 -7.80 -0.24 1.30
N LEU A 148 -7.41 -1.03 0.30
CA LEU A 148 -8.29 -1.98 -0.40
C LEU A 148 -8.93 -2.99 0.57
N ILE A 149 -8.17 -3.49 1.54
CA ILE A 149 -8.69 -4.42 2.56
C ILE A 149 -9.82 -3.78 3.38
N ASN A 150 -9.63 -2.55 3.86
CA ASN A 150 -10.65 -1.84 4.62
C ASN A 150 -11.91 -1.61 3.78
N GLU A 151 -11.73 -1.19 2.52
CA GLU A 151 -12.82 -0.96 1.58
C GLU A 151 -13.61 -2.24 1.27
N TYR A 152 -12.91 -3.35 1.00
CA TYR A 152 -13.56 -4.63 0.72
C TYR A 152 -14.24 -5.23 1.95
N ALA A 153 -13.66 -5.07 3.15
CA ALA A 153 -14.30 -5.52 4.38
C ALA A 153 -15.57 -4.71 4.67
N ASP A 154 -15.55 -3.38 4.50
CA ASP A 154 -16.74 -2.53 4.61
C ASP A 154 -17.83 -2.97 3.62
N ALA A 155 -17.45 -3.29 2.39
CA ALA A 155 -18.36 -3.76 1.34
C ALA A 155 -19.00 -5.12 1.69
N CYS A 156 -18.20 -6.11 2.08
CA CYS A 156 -18.70 -7.42 2.48
C CYS A 156 -19.67 -7.32 3.67
N GLU A 157 -19.36 -6.51 4.69
CA GLU A 157 -20.26 -6.30 5.83
C GLU A 157 -21.55 -5.58 5.44
N GLN A 158 -21.50 -4.63 4.49
CA GLN A 158 -22.68 -3.97 3.96
C GLN A 158 -23.58 -4.93 3.18
N ILE A 159 -22.99 -5.77 2.34
CA ILE A 159 -23.71 -6.79 1.56
C ILE A 159 -24.31 -7.83 2.51
N ALA A 160 -23.53 -8.34 3.47
CA ALA A 160 -24.01 -9.29 4.45
C ALA A 160 -25.18 -8.74 5.27
N ARG A 161 -25.23 -7.42 5.54
CA ARG A 161 -26.37 -6.79 6.24
C ARG A 161 -27.69 -6.87 5.48
N THR A 162 -27.69 -6.85 4.15
CA THR A 162 -28.92 -6.85 3.33
C THR A 162 -29.18 -8.15 2.58
N ASN A 163 -28.19 -9.04 2.46
CA ASN A 163 -28.31 -10.30 1.74
C ASN A 163 -28.07 -11.50 2.68
N ALA A 164 -29.17 -12.18 3.04
CA ALA A 164 -29.13 -13.32 3.96
C ALA A 164 -28.34 -14.51 3.40
N SER A 165 -28.43 -14.78 2.09
CA SER A 165 -27.69 -15.89 1.46
C SER A 165 -26.18 -15.63 1.48
N PHE A 166 -25.76 -14.40 1.16
CA PHE A 166 -24.35 -14.00 1.25
C PHE A 166 -23.83 -14.11 2.69
N ARG A 167 -24.62 -13.63 3.67
CA ARG A 167 -24.28 -13.75 5.08
C ARG A 167 -24.14 -15.20 5.52
N ALA A 168 -25.06 -16.06 5.10
CA ALA A 168 -25.02 -17.49 5.42
C ALA A 168 -23.78 -18.17 4.83
N ALA A 169 -23.36 -17.77 3.64
CA ALA A 169 -22.20 -18.35 2.96
C ALA A 169 -20.85 -17.88 3.53
N PHE A 170 -20.72 -16.58 3.84
CA PHE A 170 -19.41 -15.96 4.12
C PHE A 170 -19.28 -15.34 5.53
N GLY A 171 -20.38 -15.24 6.27
CA GLY A 171 -20.45 -14.55 7.56
C GLY A 171 -20.89 -13.08 7.45
N ASP A 172 -20.89 -12.39 8.59
CA ASP A 172 -21.32 -10.99 8.72
C ASP A 172 -20.23 -10.02 9.19
N ARG A 173 -19.07 -10.55 9.60
CA ARG A 173 -17.96 -9.77 10.17
C ARG A 173 -16.67 -10.05 9.41
N PHE A 174 -16.20 -9.06 8.68
CA PHE A 174 -15.03 -9.16 7.79
C PHE A 174 -13.86 -8.31 8.28
N HIS A 175 -14.14 -7.24 9.02
CA HIS A 175 -13.11 -6.49 9.72
C HIS A 175 -12.50 -7.29 10.87
N ARG A 176 -11.23 -7.02 11.11
CA ARG A 176 -10.56 -7.40 12.35
C ARG A 176 -11.05 -6.54 13.50
N ASP A 177 -10.94 -7.09 14.69
CA ASP A 177 -11.31 -6.41 15.91
C ASP A 177 -10.43 -5.16 16.09
N PRO A 178 -10.99 -4.02 16.52
CA PRO A 178 -10.19 -2.83 16.75
C PRO A 178 -9.08 -3.13 17.75
N VAL A 179 -7.86 -2.70 17.44
CA VAL A 179 -6.80 -2.68 18.45
C VAL A 179 -7.21 -1.66 19.50
N ILE A 180 -7.60 -2.13 20.68
CA ILE A 180 -7.76 -1.26 21.85
C ILE A 180 -6.35 -0.85 22.24
N LEU A 181 -5.87 0.24 21.65
CA LEU A 181 -4.65 0.88 22.14
C LEU A 181 -4.96 1.38 23.56
N PRO A 182 -4.11 1.08 24.56
CA PRO A 182 -4.24 1.74 25.85
C PRO A 182 -4.26 3.26 25.60
N PRO A 183 -5.09 4.02 26.35
CA PRO A 183 -5.18 5.46 26.17
C PRO A 183 -3.76 6.02 26.22
N SER A 184 -3.32 6.64 25.11
CA SER A 184 -1.95 7.13 25.03
C SER A 184 -1.76 8.09 26.20
N SER A 185 -0.94 7.72 27.18
CA SER A 185 -0.46 8.64 28.20
C SER A 185 0.05 9.86 27.45
N GLY A 186 -0.59 11.00 27.68
CA GLY A 186 -0.63 12.14 26.77
C GLY A 186 0.68 12.35 26.00
N ARG A 187 0.58 12.29 24.67
CA ARG A 187 1.60 12.86 23.80
C ARG A 187 1.71 14.31 24.20
N ARG A 188 2.65 14.63 25.11
CA ARG A 188 2.95 16.01 25.52
C ARG A 188 3.14 16.77 24.23
N LYS A 189 2.18 17.65 23.92
CA LYS A 189 2.43 18.76 23.01
C LYS A 189 3.76 19.32 23.48
N ARG A 190 4.79 19.22 22.66
CA ARG A 190 5.96 20.07 22.84
C ARG A 190 5.38 21.46 22.64
N ASN A 191 5.03 22.12 23.74
CA ASN A 191 4.78 23.54 23.77
C ASN A 191 6.02 24.14 23.12
N ARG A 192 5.86 24.73 21.92
CA ARG A 192 6.82 25.74 21.49
C ARG A 192 6.88 26.71 22.65
N GLY A 193 8.08 26.85 23.23
CA GLY A 193 8.30 27.82 24.29
C GLY A 193 7.88 29.22 23.84
N PRO A 194 7.75 30.17 24.78
CA PRO A 194 7.44 31.55 24.46
C PRO A 194 8.41 32.07 23.39
N THR A 195 7.87 32.80 22.42
CA THR A 195 8.66 33.54 21.44
C THR A 195 9.66 34.41 22.20
N PRO A 196 10.97 34.36 21.93
CA PRO A 196 11.92 35.25 22.57
C PRO A 196 11.55 36.72 22.25
N PRO A 197 11.77 37.65 23.20
CA PRO A 197 11.46 39.06 23.00
C PRO A 197 12.25 39.61 21.82
N SER A 198 11.54 40.35 20.97
CA SER A 198 12.08 41.04 19.80
C SER A 198 13.27 41.91 20.20
N THR A 199 14.45 41.57 19.70
CA THR A 199 15.62 42.47 19.74
C THR A 199 15.35 43.63 18.77
N PRO A 200 15.62 44.89 19.14
CA PRO A 200 15.49 46.00 18.21
C PRO A 200 16.41 45.80 16.99
N GLU A 201 15.83 46.07 15.83
CA GLU A 201 16.40 45.95 14.50
C GLU A 201 17.64 46.86 14.36
N PRO A 202 18.83 46.32 14.04
CA PRO A 202 19.97 47.16 13.65
C PRO A 202 19.73 47.78 12.27
N GLU A 203 20.13 49.05 12.14
CA GLU A 203 20.04 49.86 10.92
C GLU A 203 20.54 49.11 9.65
N PRO A 204 19.91 49.35 8.48
CA PRO A 204 20.27 48.65 7.26
C PRO A 204 21.64 49.09 6.73
N GLU A 205 22.59 48.15 6.68
CA GLU A 205 23.82 48.28 5.90
C GLU A 205 23.54 48.41 4.39
N PRO A 206 24.36 49.15 3.63
CA PRO A 206 24.18 49.36 2.19
C PRO A 206 24.35 48.06 1.40
N ALA A 207 23.41 47.84 0.47
CA ALA A 207 23.30 46.61 -0.32
C ALA A 207 24.55 46.34 -1.20
N PRO A 208 25.04 45.09 -1.27
CA PRO A 208 26.03 44.69 -2.25
C PRO A 208 25.44 44.60 -3.67
N PRO A 209 26.27 44.78 -4.73
CA PRO A 209 25.80 44.87 -6.11
C PRO A 209 25.15 43.58 -6.62
N VAL A 210 23.97 43.73 -7.20
CA VAL A 210 23.11 42.68 -7.78
C VAL A 210 23.83 41.96 -8.93
N LYS A 211 24.21 40.69 -8.71
CA LYS A 211 24.56 39.77 -9.79
C LYS A 211 23.27 39.28 -10.46
N LYS A 212 23.12 39.60 -11.75
CA LYS A 212 22.01 39.16 -12.62
C LYS A 212 21.98 37.63 -12.70
N ILE A 213 21.08 36.98 -11.96
CA ILE A 213 20.75 35.57 -12.16
C ILE A 213 19.74 35.50 -13.31
N ALA A 214 20.16 34.84 -14.38
CA ALA A 214 19.34 34.62 -15.57
C ALA A 214 18.11 33.75 -15.24
N THR A 215 16.93 34.32 -15.45
CA THR A 215 15.66 33.60 -15.47
C THR A 215 15.62 32.71 -16.71
N ARG A 216 15.65 31.39 -16.49
CA ARG A 216 15.47 30.41 -17.58
C ARG A 216 14.00 30.45 -18.00
N GLY A 217 13.79 31.00 -19.20
CA GLY A 217 12.51 31.41 -19.73
C GLY A 217 11.48 30.30 -19.97
N GLY A 218 10.26 30.78 -20.12
CA GLY A 218 9.02 30.03 -20.27
C GLY A 218 9.04 29.04 -21.43
N ARG A 219 8.46 27.87 -21.17
CA ARG A 219 8.11 26.90 -22.21
C ARG A 219 6.73 27.24 -22.75
N LYS A 220 6.71 27.94 -23.89
CA LYS A 220 5.52 28.19 -24.72
C LYS A 220 4.75 26.89 -24.96
N GLY A 221 3.43 26.97 -24.77
CA GLY A 221 2.49 25.95 -25.20
C GLY A 221 2.56 25.75 -26.72
N LYS A 222 2.54 24.49 -27.13
CA LYS A 222 2.07 24.09 -28.46
C LYS A 222 0.88 23.18 -28.23
N GLY A 223 -0.28 23.65 -28.65
CA GLY A 223 -1.51 22.88 -28.67
C GLY A 223 -1.34 21.61 -29.51
N ARG A 224 -2.00 20.54 -29.08
CA ARG A 224 -2.16 19.34 -29.89
C ARG A 224 -3.65 19.06 -30.00
N THR A 225 -4.08 19.14 -31.24
CA THR A 225 -5.42 18.95 -31.80
C THR A 225 -6.02 17.60 -31.45
N SER A 226 -7.33 17.60 -31.15
CA SER A 226 -8.16 16.41 -31.05
C SER A 226 -8.19 15.64 -32.36
N ALA A 227 -7.75 14.38 -32.34
CA ALA A 227 -8.04 13.44 -33.41
C ALA A 227 -9.36 12.70 -33.09
N LYS A 228 -10.38 12.97 -33.90
CA LYS A 228 -11.64 12.22 -33.93
C LYS A 228 -11.36 10.78 -34.38
N ARG A 229 -11.78 9.82 -33.56
CA ARG A 229 -11.76 8.39 -33.87
C ARG A 229 -12.89 8.07 -34.86
N ALA A 230 -12.53 7.72 -36.09
CA ALA A 230 -13.46 7.15 -37.06
C ALA A 230 -13.63 5.66 -36.75
N VAL A 231 -14.86 5.25 -36.48
CA VAL A 231 -15.30 3.85 -36.40
C VAL A 231 -15.58 3.40 -37.83
N ARG A 232 -14.89 2.35 -38.30
CA ARG A 232 -15.30 1.59 -39.48
C ARG A 232 -15.91 0.27 -39.00
N TYR A 233 -17.19 0.09 -39.30
CA TYR A 233 -17.85 -1.21 -39.29
C TYR A 233 -17.43 -1.96 -40.55
N ASN A 234 -17.00 -3.21 -40.40
CA ASN A 234 -16.95 -4.16 -41.51
C ASN A 234 -18.01 -5.22 -41.24
N TYR A 235 -19.02 -5.23 -42.11
CA TYR A 235 -19.85 -6.40 -42.38
C TYR A 235 -19.16 -7.21 -43.47
N ALA A 236 -18.87 -8.48 -43.17
CA ALA A 236 -18.83 -9.60 -44.11
C ALA A 236 -18.93 -10.88 -43.28
#